data_AF-A0A085FJZ8-F1
#
_entry.id   AF-A0A085FJZ8-F1
#
_cell.length_a   1.000
_cell.length_b   1.000
_cell.length_c   1.000
_cell.angle_alpha   90.00
_cell.angle_beta   90.00
_cell.angle_gamma   90.00
#
_symmetry.space_group_name_H-M   'P 1'
#
loop_
_entity.id
_entity.type
_entity.pdbx_description
1 polymer ?
#
loop_
_entity_poly.entity_id
_entity_poly.type
_entity_poly.pdbx_seq_one_letter_code
_entity_poly.pdbx_strand_id
1 'polypeptide(L)'
;MSQSPQDYVRQHNLIRKYGFGLFLVVLAGIGSTLLGDHPSLVVLKVLVVIPIVMAFIFLPAIFDPTRSRTPFTPSFIERTALEGVLLAIAIAVFSWSPDSNVVRLLTVTIFVVMIYFGASMALARFRRS
;
A
#
# COMPACT_ATOMS: atom_id res chain seq x y z
N MET A 1 28.80 -4.87 24.07
CA MET A 1 28.76 -3.42 23.79
C MET A 1 27.30 -3.02 23.64
N SER A 2 26.79 -2.16 24.51
CA SER A 2 25.42 -1.63 24.40
C SER A 2 25.35 -0.67 23.23
N GLN A 3 24.47 -0.95 22.28
CA GLN A 3 24.25 -0.08 21.12
C GLN A 3 23.67 1.27 21.58
N SER A 4 24.26 2.39 21.17
CA SER A 4 23.70 3.69 21.55
C SER A 4 22.36 3.90 20.82
N PRO A 5 21.38 4.61 21.41
CA PRO A 5 20.11 4.91 20.74
C PRO A 5 20.28 5.61 19.39
N GLN A 6 21.33 6.44 19.26
CA GLN A 6 21.64 7.15 18.01
C GLN A 6 22.14 6.19 16.92
N ASP A 7 22.95 5.19 17.30
CA ASP A 7 23.43 4.16 16.37
C ASP A 7 22.28 3.28 15.89
N TYR A 8 21.34 2.94 16.77
CA TYR A 8 20.15 2.18 16.40
C TYR A 8 19.28 2.92 15.38
N VAL A 9 19.04 4.22 15.59
CA VAL A 9 18.27 5.08 14.68
C VAL A 9 18.93 5.19 13.30
N ARG A 10 20.25 5.37 13.26
CA ARG A 10 21.03 5.48 12.01
C ARG A 10 21.09 4.14 11.27
N GLN A 11 21.40 3.05 11.98
CA GLN A 11 21.50 1.71 11.38
C GLN A 11 20.18 1.27 10.73
N HIS A 12 19.04 1.56 11.36
CA HIS A 12 17.73 1.11 10.87
C HIS A 12 17.02 2.13 9.98
N ASN A 13 17.68 3.25 9.65
CA ASN A 13 17.12 4.37 8.87
C ASN A 13 15.75 4.83 9.39
N LEU A 14 15.59 4.86 10.72
CA LEU A 14 14.29 5.11 11.35
C LEU A 14 13.73 6.49 11.02
N ILE A 15 14.59 7.52 10.97
CA ILE A 15 14.19 8.88 10.61
C ILE A 15 13.55 8.91 9.22
N ARG A 16 14.14 8.20 8.25
CA ARG A 16 13.61 8.14 6.89
C ARG A 16 12.28 7.39 6.84
N LYS A 17 12.17 6.25 7.53
CA LYS A 17 10.95 5.42 7.54
C LYS A 17 9.79 6.14 8.24
N TYR A 18 10.02 6.66 9.44
CA TYR A 18 9.00 7.40 10.20
C TYR A 18 8.68 8.75 9.57
N GLY A 19 9.69 9.48 9.08
CA GLY A 19 9.49 10.74 8.38
C GLY A 19 8.67 10.59 7.10
N PHE A 20 8.95 9.54 6.30
CA PHE A 20 8.13 9.22 5.13
C PHE A 20 6.71 8.85 5.52
N GLY A 21 6.51 8.06 6.58
CA GLY A 21 5.18 7.71 7.06
C GLY A 21 4.39 8.93 7.55
N LEU A 22 5.01 9.80 8.36
CA LEU A 22 4.40 11.05 8.82
C LEU A 22 4.05 11.97 7.65
N PHE A 23 4.93 12.08 6.65
CA PHE A 23 4.67 12.84 5.44
C PHE A 23 3.41 12.35 4.71
N LEU A 24 3.25 11.04 4.54
CA LEU A 24 2.05 10.46 3.92
C LEU A 24 0.77 10.70 4.72
N VAL A 25 0.86 10.64 6.06
CA VAL A 25 -0.27 10.95 6.96
C VAL A 25 -0.70 12.42 6.82
N VAL A 26 0.25 13.35 6.76
CA VAL A 26 -0.04 14.78 6.55
C VAL A 26 -0.64 15.01 5.16
N LEU A 27 -0.07 14.40 4.12
CA LEU A 27 -0.55 14.53 2.75
C LEU A 27 -1.98 14.00 2.61
N ALA A 28 -2.30 12.89 3.28
CA ALA A 28 -3.64 12.32 3.35
C ALA A 28 -4.66 13.26 4.00
N GLY A 29 -4.28 13.90 5.10
CA GLY A 29 -5.12 14.87 5.80
C GLY A 29 -5.39 16.11 4.94
N ILE A 30 -4.35 16.67 4.32
CA ILE A 30 -4.48 17.81 3.40
C ILE A 30 -5.34 17.41 2.20
N GLY A 31 -5.08 16.28 1.56
CA GLY A 31 -5.84 15.80 0.40
C GLY A 31 -7.33 15.63 0.71
N SER A 32 -7.66 14.99 1.83
CA SER A 32 -9.06 14.79 2.25
C SER A 32 -9.75 16.12 2.57
N THR A 33 -9.03 17.07 3.19
CA THR A 33 -9.55 18.42 3.47
C THR A 33 -9.83 19.19 2.17
N LEU A 34 -8.92 19.11 1.18
CA LEU A 34 -9.10 19.75 -0.13
C LEU A 34 -10.25 19.13 -0.94
N LEU A 35 -10.57 17.85 -0.71
CA LEU A 35 -11.73 17.17 -1.29
C LEU A 35 -13.07 17.56 -0.64
N GLY A 36 -13.04 18.39 0.41
CA GLY A 36 -14.24 18.83 1.11
C GLY A 36 -14.84 17.76 2.02
N ASP A 37 -14.04 16.76 2.43
CA ASP A 37 -14.50 15.72 3.36
C ASP A 37 -14.86 16.31 4.73
N HIS A 38 -15.90 15.75 5.36
CA HIS A 38 -16.26 16.11 6.73
C HIS A 38 -15.09 15.80 7.69
N PRO A 39 -14.82 16.62 8.73
CA PRO A 39 -13.66 16.42 9.63
C PRO A 39 -13.56 15.02 10.25
N SER A 40 -14.69 14.40 10.60
CA SER A 40 -14.70 13.02 11.12
C SER A 40 -14.20 11.98 10.10
N LEU A 41 -14.48 12.21 8.81
CA LEU A 41 -14.06 11.35 7.71
C LEU A 41 -12.58 11.56 7.37
N VAL A 42 -12.09 12.80 7.47
CA VAL A 42 -10.66 13.12 7.37
C VAL A 42 -9.87 12.38 8.45
N VAL A 43 -10.30 12.45 9.72
CA VAL A 43 -9.64 11.74 10.83
C VAL A 43 -9.62 10.24 10.58
N LEU A 44 -10.73 9.65 10.11
CA LEU A 44 -10.81 8.23 9.79
C LEU A 44 -9.81 7.85 8.68
N LYS A 45 -9.79 8.60 7.56
CA LYS A 45 -8.86 8.36 6.45
C LYS A 45 -7.40 8.46 6.92
N VAL A 46 -7.07 9.47 7.72
CA VAL A 46 -5.73 9.66 8.30
C VAL A 46 -5.32 8.51 9.21
N LEU A 47 -6.23 7.99 10.05
CA LEU A 47 -5.96 6.83 10.91
C LEU A 47 -5.71 5.56 10.10
N VAL A 48 -6.45 5.36 9.00
CA VAL A 48 -6.30 4.19 8.10
C VAL A 48 -5.00 4.26 7.28
N VAL A 49 -4.42 5.44 7.06
CA VAL A 49 -3.13 5.58 6.38
C VAL A 49 -2.00 4.93 7.16
N ILE A 50 -2.04 4.95 8.49
CA ILE A 50 -0.99 4.37 9.34
C ILE A 50 -0.78 2.87 9.03
N PRO A 51 -1.80 1.99 9.11
CA PRO A 51 -1.61 0.59 8.76
C PRO A 51 -1.27 0.37 7.28
N ILE A 52 -1.75 1.21 6.35
CA ILE A 52 -1.38 1.13 4.92
C ILE A 52 0.11 1.41 4.73
N VAL A 53 0.63 2.47 5.35
CA VAL A 53 2.04 2.84 5.28
C VAL A 53 2.92 1.77 5.92
N MET A 54 2.50 1.25 7.07
CA MET A 54 3.20 0.15 7.73
C MET A 54 3.26 -1.06 6.80
N ALA A 55 2.14 -1.47 6.22
CA ALA A 55 2.13 -2.55 5.25
C ALA A 55 3.06 -2.25 4.06
N PHE A 56 3.09 -1.02 3.52
CA PHE A 56 3.98 -0.67 2.41
C PHE A 56 5.47 -0.77 2.76
N ILE A 57 5.84 -0.41 3.99
CA ILE A 57 7.23 -0.46 4.48
C ILE A 57 7.65 -1.91 4.79
N PHE A 58 6.75 -2.70 5.37
CA PHE A 58 7.07 -4.04 5.86
C PHE A 58 6.84 -5.14 4.82
N LEU A 59 5.95 -4.95 3.85
CA LEU A 59 5.65 -5.94 2.83
C LEU A 59 6.89 -6.40 2.06
N PRO A 60 7.82 -5.52 1.61
CA PRO A 60 9.05 -5.95 0.95
C PRO A 60 9.98 -6.77 1.84
N ALA A 61 9.87 -6.64 3.17
CA ALA A 61 10.72 -7.38 4.12
C ALA A 61 10.28 -8.84 4.32
N ILE A 62 9.04 -9.18 3.93
CA ILE A 62 8.51 -10.56 4.01
C ILE A 62 9.05 -11.41 2.85
N PHE A 63 9.41 -10.78 1.73
CA PHE A 63 9.87 -11.46 0.53
C PHE A 63 11.39 -11.57 0.46
N ASP A 64 11.88 -12.68 -0.10
CA ASP A 64 13.29 -12.83 -0.46
C ASP A 64 13.69 -11.70 -1.46
N PRO A 65 14.67 -10.84 -1.13
CA PRO A 65 15.00 -9.67 -1.92
C PRO A 65 15.58 -10.01 -3.29
N THR A 66 16.05 -11.25 -3.49
CA THR A 66 16.67 -11.72 -4.73
C THR A 66 15.62 -12.35 -5.64
N ARG A 67 14.82 -13.28 -5.09
CA ARG A 67 13.80 -14.01 -5.86
C ARG A 67 12.58 -13.16 -6.20
N SER A 68 12.22 -12.20 -5.36
CA SER A 68 11.05 -11.32 -5.58
C SER A 68 11.32 -10.15 -6.53
N ARG A 69 12.57 -9.93 -6.95
CA ARG A 69 12.95 -8.87 -7.89
C ARG A 69 13.21 -9.39 -9.30
N THR A 70 13.41 -10.70 -9.46
CA THR A 70 13.49 -11.31 -10.78
C THR A 70 12.10 -11.38 -11.41
N PRO A 71 11.88 -10.76 -12.58
CA PRO A 71 10.56 -10.70 -13.19
C PRO A 71 10.06 -12.12 -13.54
N PHE A 72 8.74 -12.30 -13.46
CA PHE A 72 8.03 -13.54 -13.82
C PHE A 72 8.32 -14.79 -12.94
N THR A 73 8.88 -14.62 -11.75
CA THR A 73 8.96 -15.69 -10.73
C THR A 73 7.69 -15.74 -9.87
N PRO A 74 7.42 -16.82 -9.09
CA PRO A 74 6.22 -16.87 -8.24
C PRO A 74 6.28 -15.80 -7.17
N SER A 75 7.44 -15.64 -6.55
CA SER A 75 7.69 -14.64 -5.52
C SER A 75 7.56 -13.20 -6.04
N PHE A 76 7.90 -12.94 -7.31
CA PHE A 76 7.63 -11.65 -7.95
C PHE A 76 6.12 -11.43 -8.10
N ILE A 77 5.39 -12.41 -8.64
CA ILE A 77 3.93 -12.31 -8.83
C ILE A 77 3.21 -12.11 -7.50
N GLU A 78 3.53 -12.91 -6.48
CA GLU A 78 2.95 -12.81 -5.13
C GLU A 78 3.21 -11.43 -4.51
N ARG A 79 4.45 -10.94 -4.60
CA ARG A 79 4.81 -9.61 -4.10
C ARG A 79 4.03 -8.52 -4.82
N THR A 80 4.02 -8.53 -6.16
CA THR A 80 3.30 -7.53 -6.96
C THR A 80 1.80 -7.60 -6.73
N ALA A 81 1.23 -8.79 -6.54
CA ALA A 81 -0.18 -8.96 -6.20
C ALA A 81 -0.51 -8.32 -4.85
N LEU A 82 0.30 -8.56 -3.80
CA LEU A 82 0.08 -7.95 -2.49
C LEU A 82 0.31 -6.43 -2.49
N GLU A 83 1.35 -5.95 -3.17
CA GLU A 83 1.57 -4.51 -3.37
C GLU A 83 0.38 -3.87 -4.10
N GLY A 84 -0.18 -4.57 -5.09
CA GLY A 84 -1.37 -4.15 -5.82
C GLY A 84 -2.63 -4.12 -4.97
N VAL A 85 -2.87 -5.15 -4.15
CA VAL A 85 -3.99 -5.20 -3.20
C VAL A 85 -3.88 -4.05 -2.20
N LEU A 86 -2.69 -3.79 -1.67
CA LEU A 86 -2.46 -2.69 -0.74
C LEU A 86 -2.75 -1.33 -1.38
N LEU A 87 -2.28 -1.12 -2.62
CA LEU A 87 -2.59 0.09 -3.38
C LEU A 87 -4.10 0.23 -3.62
N ALA A 88 -4.79 -0.86 -3.96
CA ALA A 88 -6.22 -0.85 -4.20
C ALA A 88 -7.03 -0.55 -2.92
N ILE A 89 -6.60 -1.06 -1.77
CA ILE A 89 -7.16 -0.70 -0.46
C ILE A 89 -6.97 0.79 -0.20
N ALA A 90 -5.77 1.32 -0.45
CA ALA A 90 -5.50 2.75 -0.26
C ALA A 90 -6.42 3.61 -1.15
N ILE A 91 -6.50 3.28 -2.44
CA ILE A 91 -7.39 3.96 -3.39
C ILE A 91 -8.84 3.88 -2.88
N ALA A 92 -9.30 2.69 -2.49
CA ALA A 92 -10.67 2.51 -1.99
C ALA A 92 -10.98 3.37 -0.78
N VAL A 93 -10.06 3.47 0.19
CA VAL A 93 -10.25 4.28 1.39
C VAL A 93 -10.31 5.76 1.05
N PHE A 94 -9.41 6.25 0.19
CA PHE A 94 -9.35 7.66 -0.16
C PHE A 94 -10.46 8.12 -1.10
N SER A 95 -10.85 7.24 -2.01
CA SER A 95 -11.94 7.45 -2.95
C SER A 95 -13.29 7.32 -2.26
N TRP A 96 -13.38 6.55 -1.16
CA TRP A 96 -14.64 6.37 -0.45
C TRP A 96 -15.20 7.70 0.05
N SER A 97 -16.45 7.93 -0.35
CA SER A 97 -17.33 8.99 0.14
C SER A 97 -18.70 8.36 0.39
N PRO A 98 -19.38 8.72 1.49
CA PRO A 98 -20.69 8.17 1.81
C PRO A 98 -21.75 8.47 0.73
N ASP A 99 -21.55 9.53 -0.07
CA ASP A 99 -22.58 10.08 -0.95
C ASP A 99 -22.36 9.80 -2.45
N SER A 100 -21.24 9.17 -2.86
CA SER A 100 -20.91 8.99 -4.29
C SER A 100 -20.89 7.54 -4.78
N ASN A 101 -21.91 7.18 -5.55
CA ASN A 101 -22.03 5.87 -6.22
C ASN A 101 -20.98 5.67 -7.33
N VAL A 102 -20.56 6.74 -7.99
CA VAL A 102 -19.57 6.71 -9.09
C VAL A 102 -18.20 6.27 -8.60
N VAL A 103 -17.80 6.75 -7.42
CA VAL A 103 -16.48 6.45 -6.87
C VAL A 103 -16.40 5.01 -6.36
N ARG A 104 -17.52 4.46 -5.83
CA ARG A 104 -17.64 3.02 -5.56
C ARG A 104 -17.44 2.18 -6.82
N LEU A 105 -18.10 2.53 -7.92
CA LEU A 105 -18.02 1.80 -9.19
C LEU A 105 -16.61 1.79 -9.77
N LEU A 106 -15.93 2.93 -9.77
CA LEU A 106 -14.54 3.03 -10.22
C LEU A 106 -13.59 2.20 -9.37
N THR A 107 -13.76 2.24 -8.05
CA THR A 107 -12.93 1.47 -7.11
C THR A 107 -13.09 -0.03 -7.31
N VAL A 108 -14.34 -0.50 -7.43
CA VAL A 108 -14.65 -1.91 -7.71
C VAL A 108 -14.08 -2.34 -9.06
N THR A 109 -14.19 -1.49 -10.09
CA THR A 109 -13.68 -1.78 -11.43
C THR A 109 -12.15 -1.93 -11.44
N ILE A 110 -11.42 -1.02 -10.77
CA ILE A 110 -9.97 -1.11 -10.63
C ILE A 110 -9.59 -2.41 -9.90
N PHE A 111 -10.32 -2.76 -8.83
CA PHE A 111 -10.08 -3.97 -8.06
C PHE A 111 -10.27 -5.25 -8.89
N VAL A 112 -11.37 -5.32 -9.67
CA VAL A 112 -11.66 -6.46 -10.56
C VAL A 112 -10.60 -6.58 -11.67
N VAL A 113 -10.18 -5.46 -12.25
CA VAL A 113 -9.13 -5.46 -13.30
C VAL A 113 -7.80 -5.95 -12.74
N MET A 114 -7.39 -5.50 -11.55
CA MET A 114 -6.14 -5.94 -10.93
C MET A 114 -6.16 -7.44 -10.59
N ILE A 115 -7.28 -7.94 -10.04
CA ILE A 115 -7.44 -9.38 -9.75
C ILE A 115 -7.43 -10.20 -11.03
N TYR A 116 -8.16 -9.77 -12.06
CA TYR A 116 -8.19 -10.44 -13.36
C TYR A 116 -6.80 -10.51 -14.00
N PHE A 117 -6.03 -9.42 -13.94
CA PHE A 117 -4.67 -9.37 -14.48
C PHE A 117 -3.71 -10.26 -13.68
N GLY A 118 -3.79 -10.24 -12.35
CA GLY A 118 -3.00 -11.14 -11.50
C GLY A 118 -3.32 -12.61 -11.73
N ALA A 119 -4.61 -12.95 -11.82
CA ALA A 119 -5.07 -14.33 -12.04
C ALA A 119 -4.71 -14.85 -13.45
N SER A 120 -4.86 -14.03 -14.49
CA SER A 120 -4.52 -14.41 -15.87
C SER A 120 -3.02 -14.66 -16.06
N MET A 121 -2.16 -13.85 -15.42
CA MET A 121 -0.72 -14.09 -15.42
C MET A 121 -0.33 -15.37 -14.66
N ALA A 122 -1.00 -15.68 -13.54
CA ALA A 122 -0.80 -16.92 -12.80
C ALA A 122 -1.25 -18.16 -13.59
N LEU A 123 -2.41 -18.11 -14.25
CA LEU A 123 -2.95 -19.18 -15.10
C LEU A 123 -2.10 -19.44 -16.35
N ALA A 124 -1.57 -18.39 -16.99
CA ALA A 124 -0.69 -18.51 -18.14
C ALA A 124 0.61 -19.28 -17.81
N ARG A 125 1.01 -19.28 -16.54
CA ARG A 125 2.19 -19.97 -16.05
C ARG A 125 1.94 -21.46 -15.77
N PHE A 126 0.82 -21.79 -15.14
CA PHE A 126 0.43 -23.19 -14.89
C PHE A 126 0.28 -24.01 -16.17
N ARG A 127 -0.01 -23.36 -17.30
CA ARG A 127 -0.07 -24.04 -18.61
C ARG A 127 1.29 -24.30 -19.26
N ARG A 128 2.38 -23.74 -18.73
CA ARG A 128 3.75 -23.88 -19.29
C ARG A 128 4.66 -24.79 -18.46
N SER A 129 4.19 -25.22 -17.29
CA SER A 129 4.83 -26.20 -16.39
C SER A 129 4.16 -27.55 -16.52
#